data_AF-A0A0J5P2R2-F1
#
_entry.id   AF-A0A0J5P2R2-F1
#
_cell.length_a   1.000
_cell.length_b   1.000
_cell.length_c   1.000
_cell.angle_alpha   90.00
_cell.angle_beta   90.00
_cell.angle_gamma   90.00
#
_symmetry.space_group_name_H-M   'P 1'
#
loop_
_entity.id
_entity.type
_entity.pdbx_description
1 polymer ?
#
loop_
_entity_poly.entity_id
_entity_poly.type
_entity_poly.pdbx_seq_one_letter_code
_entity_poly.pdbx_strand_id
1 'polypeptide(L)'
;MQQINALNPQFQSKDLLIDLDMAQRLKKTGIPEAALLDYIQHAYQFAFEHNINLRQPHLIPDVEDEHAFIYILRDNNLTSEQRIQYDLKLAAHMLAYIKAHNNDYPYENVMFFIGRYKDKV
;
A
#
# COMPACT_ATOMS: atom_id res chain seq x y z
N MET A 1 -15.48 -12.32 4.88
CA MET A 1 -15.90 -11.28 3.91
C MET A 1 -16.96 -10.32 4.49
N GLN A 2 -16.80 -9.77 5.71
CA GLN A 2 -17.83 -8.86 6.28
C GLN A 2 -17.31 -7.63 7.03
N GLN A 3 -16.01 -7.33 7.03
CA GLN A 3 -15.48 -6.15 7.76
C GLN A 3 -14.99 -5.00 6.85
N ILE A 4 -15.01 -5.18 5.53
CA ILE A 4 -14.63 -4.13 4.56
C ILE A 4 -15.65 -2.96 4.54
N ASN A 5 -16.88 -3.21 5.00
CA ASN A 5 -17.96 -2.22 4.87
C ASN A 5 -17.91 -1.03 5.84
N ALA A 6 -17.01 -1.05 6.82
CA ALA A 6 -16.88 0.01 7.82
C ALA A 6 -15.82 1.08 7.48
N LEU A 7 -14.88 0.78 6.58
CA LEU A 7 -13.91 1.76 6.07
C LEU A 7 -14.57 2.50 4.89
N ASN A 8 -15.17 3.64 5.20
CA ASN A 8 -15.72 4.66 4.29
C ASN A 8 -16.31 4.13 2.95
N PRO A 9 -17.63 4.01 2.79
CA PRO A 9 -18.28 3.39 1.63
C PRO A 9 -18.02 4.05 0.27
N GLN A 10 -17.34 5.21 0.20
CA GLN A 10 -16.84 5.78 -1.05
C GLN A 10 -15.57 5.08 -1.58
N PHE A 11 -14.83 4.37 -0.74
CA PHE A 11 -13.61 3.61 -1.11
C PHE A 11 -13.91 2.18 -1.55
N GLN A 12 -15.18 1.78 -1.58
CA GLN A 12 -15.57 0.43 -1.95
C GLN A 12 -15.48 0.25 -3.47
N SER A 13 -14.48 -0.54 -3.86
CA SER A 13 -14.35 -1.29 -5.10
C SER A 13 -14.07 -0.59 -6.43
N LYS A 14 -14.33 0.71 -6.62
CA LYS A 14 -14.06 1.36 -7.93
C LYS A 14 -12.60 1.75 -8.14
N ASP A 15 -11.89 2.15 -7.08
CA ASP A 15 -10.48 2.57 -7.16
C ASP A 15 -9.48 1.41 -6.98
N LEU A 16 -9.97 0.21 -6.70
CA LEU A 16 -9.19 -1.03 -6.58
C LEU A 16 -9.41 -1.93 -7.79
N LEU A 17 -9.62 -1.33 -8.96
CA LEU A 17 -9.54 -2.04 -10.23
C LEU A 17 -8.08 -2.46 -10.43
N ILE A 18 -7.79 -3.73 -10.12
CA ILE A 18 -6.54 -4.37 -10.49
C ILE A 18 -6.50 -4.39 -12.01
N ASP A 19 -5.71 -3.50 -12.61
CA ASP A 19 -5.45 -3.51 -14.05
C ASP A 19 -4.81 -4.86 -14.44
N LEU A 20 -5.04 -5.32 -15.66
CA LEU A 20 -4.49 -6.55 -16.22
C LEU A 20 -2.94 -6.54 -16.18
N ASP A 21 -2.35 -5.35 -16.34
CA ASP A 21 -0.92 -5.11 -16.16
C ASP A 21 -0.50 -5.31 -14.69
N MET A 22 -1.29 -4.83 -13.74
CA MET A 22 -1.05 -5.05 -12.30
C MET A 22 -1.17 -6.53 -11.94
N ALA A 23 -2.17 -7.25 -12.44
CA ALA A 23 -2.33 -8.69 -12.20
C ALA A 23 -1.15 -9.51 -12.75
N GLN A 24 -0.65 -9.17 -13.94
CA GLN A 24 0.53 -9.82 -14.53
C GLN A 24 1.80 -9.54 -13.73
N ARG A 25 1.97 -8.30 -13.27
CA ARG A 25 3.06 -7.89 -12.40
C ARG A 25 3.01 -8.66 -11.08
N LEU A 26 1.86 -8.74 -10.43
CA LEU A 26 1.67 -9.50 -9.19
C LEU A 26 2.06 -10.97 -9.33
N LYS A 27 1.69 -11.61 -10.44
CA LYS A 27 2.05 -13.00 -10.70
C LYS A 27 3.57 -13.25 -10.72
N LYS A 28 4.38 -12.26 -11.12
CA LYS A 28 5.85 -12.39 -11.13
C LYS A 28 6.47 -12.44 -9.74
N THR A 29 5.82 -11.86 -8.74
CA THR A 29 6.37 -11.74 -7.38
C THR A 29 6.15 -12.96 -6.50
N GLY A 30 5.31 -13.89 -6.96
CA GLY A 30 4.90 -15.05 -6.17
C GLY A 30 3.94 -14.71 -5.02
N ILE A 31 3.57 -13.44 -4.83
CA ILE A 31 2.61 -13.02 -3.81
C ILE A 31 1.19 -13.30 -4.31
N PRO A 32 0.38 -14.05 -3.55
CA PRO A 32 -1.03 -14.23 -3.89
C PRO A 32 -1.80 -12.92 -3.80
N GLU A 33 -2.72 -12.71 -4.74
CA GLU A 33 -3.56 -11.51 -4.81
C GLU A 33 -4.28 -11.21 -3.49
N ALA A 34 -4.80 -12.24 -2.81
CA ALA A 34 -5.45 -12.10 -1.51
C ALA A 34 -4.53 -11.51 -0.44
N ALA A 35 -3.24 -11.88 -0.42
CA ALA A 35 -2.26 -11.35 0.51
C ALA A 35 -1.98 -9.87 0.22
N LEU A 36 -1.84 -9.50 -1.05
CA LEU A 36 -1.69 -8.10 -1.45
C LEU A 36 -2.90 -7.24 -1.05
N LEU A 37 -4.11 -7.74 -1.25
CA LEU A 37 -5.32 -7.02 -0.85
C LEU A 37 -5.33 -6.76 0.66
N ASP A 38 -4.89 -7.73 1.46
CA ASP A 38 -4.77 -7.60 2.91
C ASP A 38 -3.71 -6.55 3.31
N TYR A 39 -2.58 -6.54 2.60
CA TYR A 39 -1.53 -5.52 2.73
C TYR A 39 -2.03 -4.11 2.47
N ILE A 40 -2.71 -3.95 1.34
CA ILE A 40 -3.27 -2.67 0.94
C ILE A 40 -4.27 -2.25 2.02
N GLN A 41 -5.13 -3.16 2.47
CA GLN A 41 -6.10 -2.86 3.53
C GLN A 41 -5.42 -2.36 4.81
N HIS A 42 -4.33 -2.99 5.27
CA HIS A 42 -3.57 -2.54 6.44
C HIS A 42 -2.92 -1.17 6.24
N ALA A 43 -2.33 -0.92 5.06
CA ALA A 43 -1.77 0.39 4.73
C ALA A 43 -2.85 1.50 4.70
N TYR A 44 -4.06 1.18 4.24
CA TYR A 44 -5.22 2.08 4.28
C TYR A 44 -5.72 2.32 5.72
N GLN A 45 -5.72 1.29 6.56
CA GLN A 45 -6.07 1.43 7.96
C GLN A 45 -5.11 2.36 8.69
N PHE A 46 -3.80 2.18 8.49
CA PHE A 46 -2.77 3.09 9.00
C PHE A 46 -3.03 4.54 8.58
N ALA A 47 -3.33 4.76 7.29
CA ALA A 47 -3.61 6.09 6.78
C ALA A 47 -4.85 6.72 7.43
N PHE A 48 -5.92 5.93 7.60
CA PHE A 48 -7.14 6.36 8.29
C PHE A 48 -6.87 6.75 9.75
N GLU A 49 -6.18 5.89 10.50
CA GLU A 49 -5.82 6.12 11.91
C GLU A 49 -4.98 7.39 12.12
N HIS A 50 -4.20 7.76 11.11
CA HIS A 50 -3.34 8.95 11.12
C HIS A 50 -3.90 10.15 10.36
N ASN A 51 -5.16 10.11 9.90
CA ASN A 51 -5.81 11.16 9.12
C ASN A 51 -5.01 11.57 7.85
N ILE A 52 -4.36 10.59 7.21
CA ILE A 52 -3.64 10.75 5.96
C ILE A 52 -4.65 10.62 4.81
N ASN A 53 -4.77 11.64 3.97
CA ASN A 53 -5.71 11.65 2.86
C ASN A 53 -5.08 10.95 1.64
N LEU A 54 -5.35 9.64 1.53
CA LEU A 54 -4.89 8.84 0.40
C LEU A 54 -5.57 9.26 -0.89
N ARG A 55 -4.78 9.80 -1.81
CA ARG A 55 -5.22 10.09 -3.18
C ARG A 55 -4.45 9.23 -4.17
N GLN A 56 -5.15 8.41 -4.96
CA GLN A 56 -4.56 7.66 -6.09
C GLN A 56 -3.29 6.88 -5.70
N PRO A 57 -3.41 5.78 -4.92
CA PRO A 57 -2.26 4.94 -4.62
C PRO A 57 -1.61 4.44 -5.91
N HIS A 58 -0.29 4.28 -5.88
CA HIS A 58 0.46 3.77 -7.03
C HIS A 58 1.29 2.57 -6.62
N LEU A 59 1.14 1.47 -7.36
CA LEU A 59 2.04 0.33 -7.31
C LEU A 59 3.07 0.48 -8.43
N ILE A 60 4.35 0.47 -8.09
CA ILE A 60 5.46 0.61 -9.03
C ILE A 60 6.37 -0.60 -8.85
N PRO A 61 6.82 -1.28 -9.92
CA PRO A 61 7.85 -2.31 -9.80
C PRO A 61 9.12 -1.68 -9.24
N ASP A 62 9.79 -2.40 -8.36
CA ASP A 62 11.15 -2.02 -7.99
C ASP A 62 12.05 -2.13 -9.23
N VAL A 63 12.94 -1.16 -9.38
CA VAL A 63 13.88 -1.09 -10.49
C VAL A 63 15.09 -2.00 -10.24
N GLU A 64 15.39 -2.27 -8.96
CA GLU A 64 16.49 -3.15 -8.55
C GLU A 64 16.07 -4.62 -8.46
N ASP A 65 14.79 -4.88 -8.18
CA ASP A 65 14.22 -6.22 -8.10
C ASP A 65 12.87 -6.31 -8.85
N GLU A 66 12.86 -7.01 -9.99
CA GLU A 66 11.64 -7.17 -10.78
C GLU A 66 10.55 -8.02 -10.10
N HIS A 67 10.91 -8.68 -8.99
CA HIS A 67 9.99 -9.42 -8.14
C HIS A 67 9.47 -8.60 -6.95
N ALA A 68 9.89 -7.34 -6.80
CA ALA A 68 9.42 -6.46 -5.75
C ALA A 68 8.54 -5.32 -6.26
N PHE A 69 7.65 -4.82 -5.38
CA PHE A 69 6.82 -3.65 -5.63
C PHE A 69 6.95 -2.60 -4.55
N ILE A 70 6.85 -1.36 -4.99
CA ILE A 70 6.74 -0.16 -4.19
C ILE A 70 5.27 0.28 -4.23
N TYR A 71 4.61 0.25 -3.09
CA TYR A 71 3.27 0.80 -2.89
C TYR A 71 3.36 2.20 -2.30
N ILE A 72 2.89 3.20 -3.06
CA ILE A 72 2.95 4.60 -2.69
C ILE A 72 1.57 5.10 -2.29
N LEU A 73 1.42 5.37 -0.99
CA LEU A 73 0.31 6.09 -0.38
C LEU A 73 0.53 7.59 -0.60
N ARG A 74 -0.28 8.28 -1.40
CA ARG A 74 -0.02 9.71 -1.66
C ARG A 74 -0.88 10.62 -0.80
N ASP A 75 -0.26 11.64 -0.22
CA ASP A 75 -0.92 12.72 0.50
C ASP A 75 -0.21 14.07 0.23
N ASN A 76 -1.01 15.13 0.06
CA ASN A 76 -0.52 16.50 -0.19
C ASN A 76 -0.70 17.45 1.00
N ASN A 77 -1.39 17.02 2.04
CA ASN A 77 -1.71 17.83 3.22
C ASN A 77 -0.61 17.75 4.29
N LEU A 78 0.17 16.67 4.30
CA LEU A 78 1.27 16.47 5.23
C LEU A 78 2.44 17.42 4.94
N THR A 79 2.97 18.03 6.01
CA THR A 79 4.26 18.72 5.96
C THR A 79 5.38 17.72 5.66
N SER A 80 6.55 18.21 5.25
CA SER A 80 7.69 17.33 4.98
C SER A 80 8.11 16.54 6.23
N GLU A 81 8.05 17.17 7.40
CA GLU A 81 8.40 16.54 8.68
C GLU A 81 7.39 15.47 9.09
N GLN A 82 6.08 15.78 8.99
CA GLN A 82 5.04 14.79 9.24
C GLN A 82 5.15 13.60 8.29
N ARG A 83 5.46 13.84 7.01
CA ARG A 83 5.66 12.75 6.04
C ARG A 83 6.80 11.82 6.44
N ILE A 84 7.97 12.36 6.79
CA ILE A 84 9.11 11.55 7.24
C ILE A 84 8.74 10.75 8.49
N GLN A 85 8.05 11.39 9.45
CA GLN A 85 7.61 10.71 10.67
C GLN A 85 6.61 9.58 10.36
N TYR A 86 5.64 9.81 9.46
CA TYR A 86 4.65 8.82 9.10
C TYR A 86 5.21 7.72 8.20
N ASP A 87 6.21 7.99 7.35
CA ASP A 87 6.93 6.98 6.59
C ASP A 87 7.60 5.96 7.52
N LEU A 88 8.30 6.46 8.54
CA LEU A 88 8.94 5.58 9.52
C LEU A 88 7.91 4.77 10.31
N LYS A 89 6.78 5.38 10.69
CA LYS A 89 5.69 4.68 11.39
C LYS A 89 5.03 3.63 10.50
N LEU A 90 4.82 3.94 9.22
CA LEU A 90 4.27 3.03 8.24
C LEU A 90 5.22 1.83 8.04
N ALA A 91 6.51 2.09 7.85
CA ALA A 91 7.50 1.02 7.71
C ALA A 91 7.51 0.11 8.95
N ALA A 92 7.45 0.67 10.16
CA ALA A 92 7.37 -0.11 11.39
C ALA A 92 6.05 -0.90 11.49
N HIS A 93 4.92 -0.30 11.14
CA HIS A 93 3.60 -0.92 11.14
C HIS A 93 3.54 -2.11 10.16
N MET A 94 3.98 -1.92 8.92
CA MET A 94 4.02 -2.96 7.90
C MET A 94 5.01 -4.06 8.25
N LEU A 95 6.18 -3.72 8.78
CA LEU A 95 7.16 -4.72 9.22
C LEU A 95 6.62 -5.60 10.36
N ALA A 96 5.89 -5.02 11.32
CA ALA A 96 5.26 -5.78 12.38
C ALA A 96 4.22 -6.76 11.84
N TYR A 97 3.41 -6.31 10.88
CA TYR A 97 2.43 -7.15 10.19
C TYR A 97 3.10 -8.29 9.41
N ILE A 98 4.12 -8.01 8.61
CA ILE A 98 4.88 -9.00 7.83
C ILE A 98 5.47 -10.07 8.75
N LYS A 99 6.10 -9.67 9.86
CA LYS A 99 6.68 -10.60 10.83
C LYS A 99 5.65 -11.53 11.46
N ALA A 100 4.44 -11.02 11.72
CA ALA A 100 3.36 -11.82 12.30
C ALA A 100 2.86 -12.91 11.33
N HIS A 101 3.06 -12.73 10.03
CA HIS A 101 2.55 -13.61 9.00
C HIS A 101 3.63 -14.36 8.22
N ASN A 102 4.93 -14.19 8.53
CA ASN A 102 6.11 -14.55 7.71
C ASN A 102 6.14 -15.97 7.08
N ASN A 103 5.32 -16.91 7.54
CA ASN A 103 5.22 -18.26 6.98
C ASN A 103 4.16 -18.39 5.88
N ASP A 104 3.34 -17.37 5.68
CA ASP A 104 2.20 -17.44 4.78
C ASP A 104 2.61 -17.11 3.34
N TYR A 105 3.45 -16.08 3.10
CA TYR A 105 3.85 -15.62 1.75
C TYR A 105 5.23 -14.89 1.72
N PRO A 106 5.88 -14.74 0.55
CA PRO A 106 7.18 -14.06 0.43
C PRO A 106 7.02 -12.53 0.47
N TYR A 107 6.92 -11.99 1.68
CA TYR A 107 6.54 -10.59 1.91
C TYR A 107 7.65 -9.56 1.76
N GLU A 108 8.90 -10.00 1.64
CA GLU A 108 10.05 -9.13 1.36
C GLU A 108 9.93 -8.35 0.04
N ASN A 109 9.00 -8.77 -0.82
CA ASN A 109 8.75 -8.24 -2.16
C ASN A 109 7.76 -7.06 -2.19
N VAL A 110 7.30 -6.51 -1.05
CA VAL A 110 6.43 -5.32 -1.03
C VAL A 110 6.94 -4.28 -0.04
N MET A 111 7.20 -3.08 -0.54
CA MET A 111 7.58 -1.91 0.25
C MET A 111 6.49 -0.84 0.22
N PHE A 112 6.33 -0.10 1.32
CA PHE A 112 5.30 0.93 1.47
C PHE A 112 5.93 2.29 1.75
N PHE A 113 5.48 3.32 1.03
CA PHE A 113 5.97 4.69 1.17
C PHE A 113 4.83 5.70 1.11
N ILE A 114 5.02 6.85 1.75
CA ILE A 114 4.15 8.02 1.66
C ILE A 114 4.76 8.98 0.64
N GLY A 115 4.10 9.09 -0.52
CA GLY A 115 4.48 10.00 -1.59
C GLY A 115 3.72 11.32 -1.54
N ARG A 116 4.18 12.29 -2.33
CA ARG A 116 3.38 13.47 -2.72
C ARG A 116 2.87 13.31 -4.14
N TYR A 117 1.71 13.88 -4.41
CA TYR A 117 1.33 14.17 -5.78
C TYR A 117 2.14 15.40 -6.23
N LYS A 118 2.93 15.28 -7.30
CA LYS A 118 3.27 16.47 -8.08
C LYS A 118 2.03 16.78 -8.88
N ASP A 119 1.34 17.87 -8.54
CA ASP A 119 0.46 18.48 -9.53
C ASP A 119 1.31 18.70 -10.77
N LYS A 120 0.94 18.06 -11.88
CA LYS A 120 1.61 18.32 -13.16
C LYS A 120 1.42 19.82 -13.41
N VAL A 121 2.53 20.57 -13.29
CA VAL A 121 2.63 21.93 -13.80
C VAL A 121 2.52 21.88 -15.31
#